data_AF-A0A969FPS8-F1
#
_entry.id   AF-A0A969FPS8-F1
#
_cell.length_a   1.000
_cell.length_b   1.000
_cell.length_c   1.000
_cell.angle_alpha   90.00
_cell.angle_beta   90.00
_cell.angle_gamma   90.00
#
_symmetry.space_group_name_H-M   'P 1'
#
loop_
_entity.id
_entity.type
_entity.pdbx_description
1 polymer ?
#
loop_
_entity_poly.entity_id
_entity_poly.type
_entity_poly.pdbx_seq_one_letter_code
_entity_poly.pdbx_strand_id
1 'polypeptide(L)' 'MKSSLALRPLVQEVEYPESDGKPMAETDVHRDEMFAVIQALEYFFRNQPDVYVSGNLLLYYQEGDPTRSVAP' A
#
# COMPACT_ATOMS: atom_id res chain seq x y z
N MET A 1 26.20 15.55 38.66
CA MET A 1 25.44 15.60 37.39
C MET A 1 25.76 14.34 36.59
N LYS A 2 24.91 13.32 36.66
CA LYS A 2 25.00 12.17 35.74
C LYS A 2 23.81 12.27 34.81
N SER A 3 24.09 12.63 33.56
CA SER A 3 23.09 12.80 32.51
C SER A 3 22.45 11.43 32.23
N SER A 4 21.13 11.34 32.40
CA SER A 4 20.35 10.19 31.99
C SER A 4 20.25 10.24 30.46
N LEU A 5 20.83 9.26 29.78
CA LEU A 5 20.61 9.07 28.36
C LEU A 5 19.19 8.52 28.22
N ALA A 6 18.25 9.37 27.78
CA ALA A 6 16.92 8.92 27.43
C ALA A 6 17.04 7.85 26.32
N LEU A 7 16.69 6.60 26.64
CA LEU A 7 16.49 5.56 25.65
C LEU A 7 15.44 6.07 24.67
N ARG A 8 15.88 6.46 23.47
CA ARG A 8 14.96 6.64 22.34
C ARG A 8 14.30 5.28 22.12
N PRO A 9 12.96 5.19 22.04
CA PRO A 9 12.34 3.94 21.66
C PRO A 9 12.95 3.53 20.31
N LEU A 10 13.51 2.32 20.25
CA LEU A 10 13.84 1.71 18.98
C LEU A 10 12.51 1.64 18.22
N VAL A 11 12.37 2.43 17.15
CA VAL A 11 11.26 2.24 16.22
C VAL A 11 11.49 0.86 15.63
N GLN A 12 10.74 -0.12 16.12
CA GLN A 12 10.75 -1.44 15.54
C GLN A 12 10.14 -1.29 14.15
N GLU A 13 10.95 -1.56 13.13
CA GLU A 13 10.48 -1.54 11.74
C GLU A 13 9.38 -2.59 11.60
N VAL A 14 8.17 -2.12 11.28
CA VAL A 14 7.00 -2.97 11.07
C VAL A 14 6.99 -3.37 9.61
N GLU A 15 6.97 -4.67 9.35
CA GLU A 15 6.81 -5.22 8.01
C GLU A 15 5.34 -5.13 7.59
N TYR A 16 5.09 -4.62 6.38
CA TYR A 16 3.77 -4.59 5.74
C TYR A 16 3.81 -5.54 4.54
N PRO A 17 3.21 -6.74 4.64
CA PRO A 17 3.26 -7.71 3.57
C PRO A 17 2.60 -7.23 2.27
N GLU A 18 3.18 -7.56 1.13
CA GLU A 18 2.59 -7.24 -0.18
C GLU A 18 1.52 -8.26 -0.63
N SER A 19 1.35 -9.37 0.10
CA SER A 19 0.47 -10.48 -0.25
C SER A 19 -0.20 -11.07 0.99
N ASP A 20 -1.42 -11.57 0.82
CA ASP A 20 -2.13 -12.37 1.82
C ASP A 20 -1.69 -13.86 1.80
N GLY A 21 -0.65 -14.20 1.02
CA GLY A 21 -0.12 -15.54 0.84
C GLY A 21 -0.95 -16.44 -0.09
N LYS A 22 -2.01 -15.91 -0.72
CA LYS A 22 -2.83 -16.65 -1.69
C LYS A 22 -2.47 -16.27 -3.13
N PRO A 23 -2.68 -17.19 -4.10
CA PRO A 23 -2.54 -16.86 -5.50
C PRO A 23 -3.51 -15.74 -5.90
N MET A 24 -3.08 -14.88 -6.81
CA MET A 24 -3.97 -13.92 -7.47
C MET A 24 -5.07 -14.71 -8.20
N ALA A 25 -6.32 -14.50 -7.81
CA ALA A 25 -7.46 -15.27 -8.31
C ALA A 25 -7.99 -14.76 -9.67
N GLU A 26 -7.20 -13.97 -10.38
CA GLU A 26 -7.67 -13.17 -11.50
C GLU A 26 -7.67 -13.92 -12.83
N THR A 27 -8.70 -13.67 -13.64
CA THR A 27 -8.74 -14.15 -15.03
C THR A 27 -7.95 -13.22 -15.94
N ASP A 28 -7.44 -13.72 -17.07
CA ASP A 28 -6.71 -12.88 -18.04
C ASP A 28 -7.55 -11.69 -18.52
N VAL A 29 -8.84 -11.90 -18.80
CA VAL A 29 -9.75 -10.82 -19.20
C VAL A 29 -9.86 -9.76 -18.10
N HIS A 30 -10.08 -10.17 -16.86
CA HIS A 30 -10.22 -9.20 -15.76
C HIS A 30 -8.90 -8.46 -15.49
N ARG A 31 -7.76 -9.15 -15.58
CA ARG A 31 -6.43 -8.53 -15.50
C ARG A 31 -6.25 -7.45 -16.55
N ASP A 32 -6.57 -7.74 -17.81
CA ASP A 32 -6.35 -6.82 -18.92
C ASP A 32 -7.28 -5.59 -18.82
N GLU A 33 -8.54 -5.78 -18.42
CA GLU A 33 -9.47 -4.68 -18.16
C GLU A 33 -9.02 -3.81 -16.96
N MET A 34 -8.55 -4.42 -15.88
CA MET A 34 -7.98 -3.70 -14.73
C MET A 34 -6.81 -2.82 -15.18
N PHE A 35 -5.88 -3.36 -15.97
CA PHE A 35 -4.77 -2.57 -16.52
C PHE A 35 -5.22 -1.44 -17.43
N ALA A 36 -6.25 -1.65 -18.26
CA ALA A 36 -6.78 -0.61 -19.13
C ALA A 36 -7.37 0.55 -18.31
N VAL A 37 -8.15 0.24 -17.27
CA VAL A 37 -8.75 1.25 -16.38
C VAL A 37 -7.70 2.01 -15.60
N ILE A 38 -6.72 1.33 -14.99
CA ILE A 38 -5.64 1.97 -14.23
C ILE A 38 -4.89 2.97 -15.12
N GLN A 39 -4.46 2.55 -16.32
CA GLN A 39 -3.73 3.43 -17.24
C GLN A 39 -4.57 4.61 -17.72
N ALA A 40 -5.86 4.41 -17.99
CA ALA A 40 -6.75 5.49 -18.38
C ALA A 40 -6.90 6.54 -17.27
N LEU A 41 -7.01 6.09 -16.01
CA LEU A 41 -7.11 6.97 -14.84
C LEU A 41 -5.78 7.69 -14.55
N GLU A 42 -4.65 7.00 -14.61
CA GLU A 42 -3.31 7.62 -14.51
C GLU A 42 -3.14 8.74 -15.54
N TYR A 43 -3.51 8.45 -16.80
CA TYR A 43 -3.47 9.46 -17.86
C TYR A 43 -4.40 10.63 -17.58
N PHE A 44 -5.63 10.38 -17.12
CA PHE A 44 -6.61 11.42 -16.80
C PHE A 44 -6.13 12.34 -15.66
N PHE A 45 -5.56 11.75 -14.61
CA PHE A 45 -5.09 12.48 -13.41
C PHE A 45 -3.64 12.97 -13.51
N ARG A 46 -2.95 12.81 -14.65
CA ARG A 46 -1.52 13.15 -14.81
C ARG A 46 -1.08 14.57 -14.40
N ASN A 47 -2.01 15.52 -14.34
CA ASN A 47 -1.73 16.92 -13.96
C ASN A 47 -2.26 17.28 -12.55
N GLN A 48 -2.75 16.31 -11.78
CA GLN A 48 -3.29 16.46 -10.43
C GLN A 48 -2.35 15.74 -9.44
N PRO A 49 -1.33 16.43 -8.90
CA PRO A 49 -0.26 15.81 -8.13
C PRO A 49 -0.71 15.23 -6.78
N ASP A 50 -1.92 15.55 -6.34
CA ASP A 50 -2.58 15.06 -5.14
C ASP A 50 -3.40 13.78 -5.36
N VAL A 51 -3.42 13.24 -6.58
CA VAL A 51 -4.14 12.01 -6.93
C VAL A 51 -3.15 10.86 -7.18
N TYR A 52 -3.37 9.75 -6.48
CA TYR A 52 -2.67 8.48 -6.70
C TYR A 52 -3.63 7.45 -7.29
N VAL A 53 -3.21 6.79 -8.38
CA VAL A 53 -3.98 5.74 -9.05
C VAL A 53 -3.22 4.44 -8.95
N SER A 54 -3.90 3.37 -8.56
CA SER A 54 -3.35 2.02 -8.51
C SER A 54 -4.48 0.98 -8.48
N GLY A 55 -4.15 -0.30 -8.37
CA GLY A 55 -5.11 -1.39 -8.22
C GLY A 55 -4.44 -2.66 -7.74
N ASN A 56 -5.23 -3.59 -7.18
CA ASN A 56 -4.73 -4.87 -6.65
C ASN A 56 -3.60 -4.69 -5.62
N LEU A 57 -3.83 -3.82 -4.62
CA LEU A 57 -2.90 -3.51 -3.53
C LEU A 57 -3.52 -3.85 -2.16
N LEU A 58 -2.67 -4.15 -1.17
CA LEU A 58 -3.04 -4.05 0.24
C LEU A 58 -2.79 -2.63 0.76
N LEU A 59 -3.86 -1.91 1.05
CA LEU A 59 -3.80 -0.55 1.61
C LEU A 59 -3.82 -0.61 3.14
N TYR A 60 -2.68 -0.30 3.75
CA TYR A 60 -2.53 -0.20 5.21
C TYR A 60 -2.86 1.21 5.68
N TYR A 61 -3.98 1.35 6.41
CA TYR A 61 -4.50 2.66 6.80
C TYR A 61 -4.17 3.05 8.25
N GLN A 62 -3.46 2.19 8.99
CA GLN A 62 -3.00 2.46 10.34
C GLN A 62 -1.52 2.12 10.49
N GLU A 63 -0.70 3.15 10.70
CA GLU A 63 0.74 2.99 10.93
C GLU A 63 0.99 2.18 12.22
N GLY A 64 1.89 1.20 12.11
CA GLY A 64 2.29 0.30 13.19
C GLY A 64 1.41 -0.95 13.34
N ASP A 65 0.30 -1.06 12.59
CA ASP A 65 -0.62 -2.20 12.67
C ASP A 65 -0.82 -2.85 11.28
N PRO A 66 -0.03 -3.89 10.93
CA PRO A 66 -0.12 -4.58 9.63
C PRO A 66 -1.35 -5.49 9.53
N THR A 67 -2.26 -5.50 10.51
CA THR A 67 -3.55 -6.19 10.40
C THR A 67 -4.66 -5.28 9.88
N ARG A 68 -4.38 -3.99 9.77
CA ARG A 68 -5.33 -2.95 9.35
C ARG A 68 -5.12 -2.62 7.88
N SER A 69 -5.54 -3.55 7.04
CA SER A 69 -5.49 -3.39 5.60
C SER A 69 -6.84 -3.62 4.92
N VAL A 70 -6.99 -3.06 3.73
CA VAL A 70 -8.07 -3.35 2.80
C VAL A 70 -7.50 -3.59 1.41
N ALA A 71 -8.11 -4.51 0.66
CA ALA A 71 -7.89 -4.64 -0.78
C ALA A 71 -9.09 -3.96 -1.48
N PRO A 72 -8.86 -2.88 -2.24
CA PRO A 72 -9.91 -2.16 -2.97
C PRO A 72 -10.36 -2.88 -4.25
#